data_AF-A0A1Q5U635-F1
#
_entry.id   AF-A0A1Q5U635-F1
#
_cell.length_a   1.000
_cell.length_b   1.000
_cell.length_c   1.000
_cell.angle_alpha   90.00
_cell.angle_beta   90.00
_cell.angle_gamma   90.00
#
_symmetry.space_group_name_H-M   'P 1'
#
loop_
_entity.id
_entity.type
_entity.pdbx_description
1 polymer ?
#
loop_
_entity_poly.entity_id
_entity_poly.type
_entity_poly.pdbx_seq_one_letter_code
_entity_poly.pdbx_strand_id
1 'polypeptide(L)'
;MSKQNLVLRSVSNEKDVRCCFQLMQQLRPHLTSESEFWDRWQRQSADGYHLAGLFDGSTPVALAGYRVQENLMRSETWSKLLYHTLAPHL
;
A
#
# COMPACT_ATOMS: atom_id res chain seq x y z
N MET A 1 8.55 -17.93 -21.93
CA MET A 1 8.07 -17.06 -20.83
C MET A 1 7.32 -15.90 -21.46
N SER A 2 5.98 -15.96 -21.46
CA SER A 2 5.14 -14.87 -22.00
C SER A 2 5.40 -13.60 -21.19
N LYS A 3 5.67 -12.48 -21.87
CA LYS A 3 5.80 -11.17 -21.22
C LYS A 3 4.43 -10.80 -20.66
N GLN A 4 4.26 -10.87 -19.34
CA GLN A 4 3.06 -10.34 -18.69
C GLN A 4 3.07 -8.82 -18.86
N ASN A 5 1.97 -8.26 -19.36
CA ASN A 5 1.83 -6.82 -19.55
C ASN A 5 1.38 -6.18 -18.24
N LEU A 6 2.30 -6.16 -17.29
CA LEU A 6 2.08 -5.64 -15.94
C LEU A 6 2.16 -4.12 -15.97
N VAL A 7 1.04 -3.47 -15.70
CA VAL A 7 0.95 -2.02 -15.63
C VAL A 7 0.72 -1.60 -14.18
N LEU A 8 1.67 -0.85 -13.63
CA LEU A 8 1.52 -0.23 -12.32
C LEU A 8 0.68 1.05 -12.48
N ARG A 9 -0.42 1.15 -11.74
CA ARG A 9 -1.31 2.32 -11.75
C ARG A 9 -1.68 2.72 -10.33
N SER A 10 -1.86 4.02 -10.10
CA SER A 10 -2.45 4.51 -8.86
C SER A 10 -3.95 4.18 -8.84
N VAL A 11 -4.40 3.62 -7.74
CA VAL A 11 -5.78 3.27 -7.50
C VAL A 11 -6.42 4.44 -6.75
N SER A 12 -7.22 5.23 -7.46
CA SER A 12 -7.85 6.45 -6.95
C SER A 12 -9.36 6.52 -7.23
N ASN A 13 -9.88 5.65 -8.10
CA ASN A 13 -11.30 5.56 -8.40
C ASN A 13 -11.97 4.46 -7.58
N GLU A 14 -13.25 4.67 -7.23
CA GLU A 14 -14.06 3.69 -6.50
C GLU A 14 -14.06 2.31 -7.15
N LYS A 15 -14.22 2.24 -8.48
CA LYS A 15 -14.23 0.97 -9.22
C LYS A 15 -12.93 0.19 -9.09
N ASP A 16 -11.80 0.89 -9.14
CA ASP A 16 -10.48 0.26 -9.03
C ASP A 16 -10.23 -0.21 -7.59
N VAL A 17 -10.60 0.60 -6.59
CA VAL A 17 -10.52 0.23 -5.17
C VAL A 17 -11.37 -1.02 -4.90
N ARG A 18 -12.62 -1.02 -5.34
CA ARG A 18 -13.54 -2.16 -5.23
C ARG A 18 -13.00 -3.43 -5.88
N CYS A 19 -12.47 -3.33 -7.11
CA CYS A 19 -11.83 -4.45 -7.80
C CYS A 19 -10.64 -5.03 -7.02
N CYS A 20 -9.94 -4.18 -6.29
CA CYS A 20 -8.80 -4.55 -5.45
C CYS A 20 -9.19 -5.21 -4.11
N PHE A 21 -10.48 -5.22 -3.74
CA PHE A 21 -10.96 -5.80 -2.48
C PHE A 21 -10.64 -7.30 -2.36
N GLN A 22 -10.83 -8.09 -3.42
CA GLN A 22 -10.57 -9.54 -3.36
C GLN A 22 -9.10 -9.84 -3.05
N LEU A 23 -8.17 -9.09 -3.66
CA LEU A 23 -6.74 -9.18 -3.36
C LEU A 23 -6.42 -8.72 -1.94
N MET A 24 -7.03 -7.63 -1.48
CA MET A 24 -6.85 -7.15 -0.10
C MET A 24 -7.40 -8.14 0.93
N GLN A 25 -8.49 -8.84 0.64
CA GLN A 25 -9.03 -9.88 1.50
C GLN A 25 -8.08 -11.09 1.59
N GLN A 26 -7.41 -11.46 0.48
CA GLN A 26 -6.38 -12.50 0.52
C GLN A 26 -5.19 -12.11 1.40
N LEU A 27 -4.77 -10.84 1.35
CA LEU A 27 -3.67 -10.32 2.18
C LEU A 27 -4.09 -10.09 3.64
N ARG A 28 -5.36 -9.77 3.88
CA ARG A 28 -5.94 -9.47 5.19
C ARG A 28 -7.27 -10.21 5.33
N PRO A 29 -7.27 -11.49 5.74
CA PRO A 29 -8.50 -12.29 5.84
C PRO A 29 -9.52 -11.72 6.84
N HIS A 30 -9.13 -10.78 7.70
CA HIS A 30 -10.02 -10.05 8.60
C HIS A 30 -10.84 -8.94 7.95
N LEU A 31 -10.68 -8.69 6.64
CA LEU A 31 -11.43 -7.67 5.92
C LEU A 31 -12.83 -8.22 5.56
N THR A 32 -13.84 -7.73 6.27
CA THR A 32 -15.18 -8.34 6.31
C THR A 32 -16.08 -7.97 5.15
N SER A 33 -15.93 -6.79 4.56
CA SER A 33 -16.81 -6.31 3.48
C SER A 33 -16.15 -5.29 2.57
N GLU A 34 -16.57 -5.27 1.31
CA GLU A 34 -16.11 -4.29 0.32
C GLU A 34 -16.45 -2.85 0.72
N SER A 35 -17.62 -2.63 1.33
CA SER A 35 -18.03 -1.34 1.87
C SER A 35 -17.13 -0.88 3.03
N GLU A 36 -16.80 -1.78 3.95
CA GLU A 36 -15.89 -1.48 5.07
C GLU A 36 -14.48 -1.14 4.55
N PHE A 37 -14.03 -1.86 3.53
CA PHE A 37 -12.78 -1.55 2.86
C PHE A 37 -12.80 -0.17 2.19
N TRP A 38 -13.87 0.15 1.48
CA TRP A 38 -14.07 1.46 0.86
C TRP A 38 -14.06 2.59 1.89
N ASP A 39 -14.83 2.47 2.98
CA ASP A 39 -14.88 3.47 4.05
C ASP A 39 -13.52 3.66 4.75
N ARG A 40 -12.77 2.57 4.93
CA ARG A 40 -11.39 2.64 5.47
C ARG A 40 -10.43 3.27 4.48
N TRP A 41 -10.54 2.94 3.19
CA TRP A 41 -9.69 3.51 2.15
C TRP A 41 -9.95 5.00 2.00
N GLN A 42 -11.21 5.44 1.99
CA GLN A 42 -11.59 6.85 1.87
C GLN A 42 -11.02 7.69 3.01
N ARG A 43 -11.13 7.21 4.26
CA ARG A 43 -10.53 7.89 5.42
C ARG A 43 -9.01 7.95 5.32
N GLN A 44 -8.35 6.85 5.01
CA GLN A 44 -6.89 6.82 4.89
C GLN A 44 -6.42 7.69 3.72
N SER A 45 -7.15 7.70 2.60
CA SER A 45 -6.83 8.53 1.44
C SER A 45 -6.93 10.01 1.75
N ALA A 46 -7.87 10.42 2.61
CA ALA A 46 -7.90 11.79 3.12
C ALA A 46 -6.68 12.12 4.00
N ASP A 47 -6.15 11.14 4.72
CA ASP A 47 -4.93 11.27 5.55
C ASP A 47 -3.61 11.13 4.74
N GLY A 48 -3.69 11.07 3.40
CA GLY A 48 -2.53 10.99 2.50
C GLY A 48 -2.04 9.57 2.20
N TYR A 49 -2.84 8.55 2.49
CA TYR A 49 -2.57 7.18 2.08
C TYR A 49 -2.98 6.95 0.62
N HIS A 50 -2.04 6.50 -0.18
CA HIS A 50 -2.24 6.18 -1.58
C HIS A 50 -2.10 4.68 -1.81
N LEU A 51 -2.83 4.18 -2.80
CA LEU A 51 -2.80 2.77 -3.16
C LEU A 51 -2.28 2.65 -4.60
N ALA A 52 -1.32 1.76 -4.81
CA ALA A 52 -0.82 1.38 -6.11
C ALA A 52 -1.21 -0.07 -6.40
N GLY A 53 -1.76 -0.31 -7.58
CA GLY A 53 -2.13 -1.63 -8.06
C GLY A 53 -1.29 -2.01 -9.27
N LEU A 54 -0.82 -3.25 -9.30
CA LEU A 54 -0.23 -3.87 -10.47
C LEU A 54 -1.35 -4.61 -11.20
N PHE A 55 -1.59 -4.27 -12.45
CA PHE A 55 -2.64 -4.86 -13.28
C PHE A 55 -2.04 -5.66 -14.43
N ASP A 56 -2.55 -6.87 -14.64
CA ASP A 56 -2.37 -7.63 -15.87
C ASP A 56 -3.63 -7.41 -16.74
N GLY A 57 -3.55 -6.47 -17.68
CA GLY A 57 -4.72 -5.99 -18.42
C GLY A 57 -5.74 -5.31 -17.51
N SER A 58 -6.91 -5.93 -17.33
CA SER A 58 -7.98 -5.46 -16.44
C SER A 58 -7.97 -6.08 -15.05
N THR A 59 -7.11 -7.08 -14.82
CA THR A 59 -7.12 -7.86 -13.58
C THR A 59 -6.01 -7.36 -12.65
N PRO A 60 -6.32 -6.91 -11.42
CA PRO A 60 -5.30 -6.61 -10.44
C PRO A 60 -4.60 -7.91 -10.00
N VAL A 61 -3.27 -7.90 -9.94
CA VAL A 61 -2.45 -9.05 -9.53
C VAL A 61 -1.62 -8.77 -8.27
N ALA A 62 -1.36 -7.50 -7.95
CA ALA A 62 -0.69 -7.09 -6.72
C ALA A 62 -1.13 -5.69 -6.28
N LEU A 63 -1.03 -5.42 -4.98
CA LEU A 63 -1.39 -4.13 -4.39
C LEU A 63 -0.37 -3.70 -3.35
N ALA A 64 -0.07 -2.42 -3.32
CA ALA A 64 0.79 -1.79 -2.33
C ALA A 64 0.17 -0.48 -1.84
N GLY A 65 0.04 -0.35 -0.52
CA GLY A 65 -0.33 0.90 0.12
C GLY A 65 0.90 1.69 0.53
N TYR A 66 0.94 2.99 0.23
CA TYR A 66 2.03 3.87 0.61
C TYR A 66 1.49 5.20 1.15
N ARG A 67 2.27 5.88 1.99
CA ARG A 67 1.94 7.21 2.51
C ARG A 67 3.16 8.10 2.34
N VAL A 68 2.97 9.29 1.80
CA VAL A 68 4.04 10.28 1.75
C VAL A 68 4.13 10.93 3.12
N GLN A 69 5.30 10.87 3.74
CA GLN A 69 5.58 11.53 5.01
C GLN A 69 6.76 12.47 4.83
N GLU A 70 6.52 13.77 5.01
CA GLU A 70 7.57 14.77 5.08
C GLU A 70 8.11 14.81 6.51
N ASN A 71 9.28 14.19 6.71
CA ASN A 71 10.00 14.29 7.98
C ASN A 71 11.15 15.28 7.82
N LEU A 72 11.09 16.42 8.53
CA LEU A 72 12.22 17.33 8.71
C LEU A 72 13.20 16.71 9.73
N MET A 73 13.85 15.61 9.35
CA MET A 73 14.85 14.97 10.22
C MET A 73 16.14 15.78 10.19
N ARG A 74 16.48 16.39 11.33
CA ARG A 74 17.79 17.03 11.54
C ARG A 74 18.88 15.95 11.58
N SER A 75 19.95 16.18 10.84
CA SER A 75 21.07 15.25 10.55
C SER A 75 21.65 14.52 11.76
N GLU A 76 21.58 15.07 12.96
CA GLU A 76 22.12 14.48 14.19
C GLU A 76 21.33 13.27 14.74
N THR A 77 20.19 12.91 14.13
CA THR A 77 19.26 11.90 14.68
C THR A 77 19.44 10.49 14.10
N TRP A 78 20.29 10.32 13.07
CA TRP A 78 20.50 9.02 12.42
C TRP A 78 21.29 8.02 13.29
N SER A 79 22.18 8.51 14.15
CA SER A 79 23.01 7.64 15.00
C SER A 79 22.13 6.83 15.97
N LYS A 80 21.18 7.45 16.69
CA LYS A 80 20.35 6.71 17.66
C LYS A 80 19.41 5.67 17.04
N LEU A 81 18.94 5.88 15.82
CA LEU A 81 18.00 4.96 15.14
C LEU A 81 18.71 3.76 14.48
N LEU A 82 19.89 3.97 13.90
CA LEU A 82 20.68 2.87 13.34
C LEU A 82 21.28 1.96 14.43
N TYR A 83 21.67 2.51 15.58
CA TYR A 83 22.25 1.70 16.67
C TYR A 83 21.23 0.84 17.42
N HIS A 84 19.98 1.28 17.60
CA HIS A 84 19.02 0.49 18.38
C HIS A 84 18.39 -0.67 17.59
N THR A 85 18.27 -0.56 16.27
CA THR A 85 17.59 -1.58 15.45
C THR A 85 18.52 -2.63 14.84
N LEU A 86 19.82 -2.35 14.69
CA LEU A 86 20.77 -3.28 14.04
C LEU A 86 21.78 -3.96 14.98
N ALA A 87 21.76 -3.67 16.28
CA ALA A 87 22.78 -4.15 17.22
C ALA A 87 22.52 -5.44 18.03
N PRO A 88 21.42 -6.23 17.92
CA PRO A 88 21.38 -7.49 18.65
C PRO A 88 22.01 -8.68 17.90
N HIS A 89 22.60 -8.48 16.71
CA HIS A 89 23.14 -9.57 15.88
C HIS A 89 24.57 -9.36 15.35
N LEU A 90 25.40 -8.59 16.05
CA LEU A 90 26.86 -8.64 15.91
C LEU A 90 27.51 -8.98 17.25
#